data_AF-A0A915LR90-F1
#
_entry.id   AF-A0A915LR90-F1
#
_cell.length_a   1.000
_cell.length_b   1.000
_cell.length_c   1.000
_cell.angle_alpha   90.00
_cell.angle_beta   90.00
_cell.angle_gamma   90.00
#
_symmetry.space_group_name_H-M   'P 1'
#
loop_
_entity.id
_entity.type
_entity.pdbx_description
1 polymer ?
#
loop_
_entity_poly.entity_id
_entity_poly.type
_entity_poly.pdbx_seq_one_letter_code
_entity_poly.pdbx_strand_id
1 'polypeptide(L)'
;MGVAISRKSILGGHCVDTGEFLGEPLTEYIDTFVSVGGVAYGMEWCPKNLPACNMIDGMVCDSEYMMDINQAMARYEGENSFAIYSRDDYIVGQVCCGHPCSELKNANLTIAMRYHDHVTVFTRTMPLQYSLVTNHSGADY
;
A
#
# COMPACT_ATOMS: atom_id res chain seq x y z
N MET A 1 6.21 -5.11 1.77
CA MET A 1 6.25 -4.25 2.98
C MET A 1 6.42 -2.77 2.69
N GLY A 2 7.18 -2.36 1.67
CA GLY A 2 7.50 -0.93 1.44
C GLY A 2 6.30 0.02 1.36
N VAL A 3 5.17 -0.42 0.81
CA VAL A 3 3.96 0.40 0.66
C VAL A 3 3.44 0.94 1.99
N ALA A 4 3.28 0.11 3.03
CA ALA A 4 2.83 0.59 4.34
C ALA A 4 3.77 1.65 4.92
N ILE A 5 5.09 1.38 4.88
CA ILE A 5 6.12 2.29 5.41
C ILE A 5 6.08 3.63 4.67
N SER A 6 6.13 3.59 3.33
CA SER A 6 6.04 4.80 2.50
C SER A 6 4.76 5.56 2.78
N ARG A 7 3.61 4.88 2.87
CA ARG A 7 2.33 5.49 3.21
C ARG A 7 2.37 6.21 4.56
N LYS A 8 2.98 5.63 5.59
CA LYS A 8 3.13 6.34 6.87
C LYS A 8 4.04 7.55 6.75
N SER A 9 5.17 7.43 6.05
CA SER A 9 6.06 8.57 5.82
C SER A 9 5.38 9.70 5.06
N ILE A 10 4.47 9.40 4.14
CA ILE A 10 3.70 10.40 3.38
C ILE A 10 2.59 11.01 4.23
N LEU A 11 1.89 10.19 5.01
CA LEU A 11 0.86 10.66 5.94
C LEU A 11 1.44 11.59 7.01
N GLY A 12 2.68 11.32 7.45
CA GLY A 12 3.32 12.03 8.53
C GLY A 12 2.64 11.78 9.88
N GLY A 13 2.58 12.82 10.71
CA GLY A 13 2.00 12.76 12.04
C GLY A 13 2.85 11.98 13.04
N HIS A 14 2.20 11.45 14.07
CA HIS A 14 2.87 10.69 15.13
C HIS A 14 2.95 9.19 14.80
N CYS A 15 4.07 8.55 15.14
CA CYS A 15 4.18 7.09 15.15
C CYS A 15 3.21 6.49 16.17
N VAL A 16 2.55 5.39 15.81
CA VAL A 16 1.53 4.75 16.67
C VAL A 16 2.14 4.09 17.91
N ASP A 17 3.40 3.66 17.83
CA ASP A 17 4.12 2.95 18.88
C ASP A 17 4.92 3.88 19.80
N THR A 18 5.74 4.77 19.24
CA THR A 18 6.62 5.65 20.01
C THR A 18 6.04 7.04 20.27
N GLY A 19 5.04 7.46 19.49
CA GLY A 19 4.55 8.83 19.49
C GLY A 19 5.52 9.85 18.88
N GLU A 20 6.63 9.42 18.29
CA GLU A 20 7.57 10.33 17.61
C GLU A 20 6.89 11.04 16.44
N PHE A 21 7.14 12.34 16.31
CA PHE A 21 6.54 13.14 15.24
C PHE A 21 7.40 13.06 13.98
N LEU A 22 6.84 12.48 12.91
CA LEU A 22 7.51 12.31 11.61
C LEU A 22 7.49 13.58 10.75
N GLY A 23 6.73 14.59 11.15
CA GLY A 23 6.52 15.82 10.38
C GLY A 23 5.10 15.93 9.84
N GLU A 24 4.86 17.04 9.14
CA GLU A 24 3.62 17.29 8.41
C GLU A 24 3.46 16.35 7.20
N PRO A 25 2.23 16.13 6.70
CA PRO A 25 2.00 15.29 5.53
C PRO A 25 2.78 15.77 4.29
N LEU A 26 3.30 14.82 3.51
CA LEU A 26 4.08 15.10 2.30
C LEU A 26 3.25 15.06 1.01
N THR A 27 1.92 14.92 1.12
CA THR A 27 1.00 14.72 -0.01
C THR A 27 1.21 15.75 -1.14
N GLU A 28 1.39 17.03 -0.79
CA GLU A 28 1.55 18.12 -1.76
C GLU A 28 2.88 18.12 -2.52
N TYR A 29 3.87 17.37 -2.03
CA TYR A 29 5.21 17.26 -2.65
C TYR A 29 5.33 16.02 -3.54
N ILE A 30 4.31 15.17 -3.57
CA ILE A 30 4.34 13.90 -4.31
C ILE A 30 3.34 13.99 -5.45
N ASP A 31 3.88 14.05 -6.66
CA ASP A 31 3.10 14.02 -7.89
C ASP A 31 2.36 12.68 -8.05
N THR A 32 3.10 11.56 -8.01
CA THR A 32 2.52 10.23 -8.24
C THR A 32 3.07 9.17 -7.28
N PHE A 33 2.18 8.40 -6.68
CA PHE A 33 2.47 7.22 -5.88
C PHE A 33 1.96 5.94 -6.55
N VAL A 34 2.84 4.96 -6.79
CA VAL A 34 2.45 3.66 -7.35
C VAL A 34 2.77 2.54 -6.36
N SER A 35 1.72 1.90 -5.83
CA SER A 35 1.82 0.68 -5.03
C SER A 35 1.85 -0.54 -5.94
N VAL A 36 2.77 -1.47 -5.70
CA VAL A 36 2.87 -2.73 -6.48
C VAL A 36 3.03 -3.90 -5.51
N GLY A 37 2.02 -4.77 -5.43
CA GLY A 37 2.03 -5.95 -4.53
C GLY A 37 2.33 -5.57 -3.07
N GLY A 38 1.93 -4.38 -2.64
CA GLY A 38 2.28 -3.84 -1.33
C GLY A 38 1.37 -4.31 -0.21
N VAL A 39 1.84 -4.20 1.04
CA VAL A 39 0.96 -4.31 2.22
C VAL A 39 0.25 -2.97 2.38
N ALA A 40 -1.08 -2.93 2.25
CA ALA A 40 -1.86 -1.70 2.38
C ALA A 40 -2.99 -1.82 3.41
N TYR A 41 -3.75 -2.91 3.38
CA TYR A 41 -4.73 -3.29 4.41
C TYR A 41 -4.20 -4.34 5.39
N GLY A 42 -3.02 -4.88 5.12
CA GLY A 42 -2.35 -5.89 5.94
C GLY A 42 -1.69 -6.98 5.12
N MET A 43 -1.08 -7.93 5.82
CA MET A 43 -0.59 -9.20 5.29
C MET A 43 -1.51 -10.30 5.82
N GLU A 44 -2.19 -11.02 4.92
CA GLU A 44 -3.26 -11.98 5.27
C GLU A 44 -2.74 -13.07 6.23
N TRP A 45 -1.55 -13.58 5.94
CA TRP A 45 -0.91 -14.64 6.72
C TRP A 45 0.26 -14.09 7.53
N CYS A 46 0.01 -13.08 8.37
CA CYS A 46 1.04 -12.50 9.24
C CYS A 46 1.37 -13.43 10.43
N PRO A 47 2.57 -14.04 10.51
CA PRO A 47 2.91 -14.98 11.57
C PRO A 47 3.17 -14.25 12.89
N LYS A 48 2.48 -14.68 13.98
CA LYS A 48 2.57 -14.03 15.31
C LYS A 48 3.97 -13.97 15.92
N ASN A 49 4.90 -14.81 15.47
CA ASN A 49 6.28 -14.85 15.93
C ASN A 49 7.20 -13.87 15.20
N LEU A 50 6.74 -13.21 14.14
CA LEU A 50 7.48 -12.15 13.47
C LEU A 50 7.19 -10.80 14.14
N PRO A 51 8.22 -10.01 14.51
CA PRO A 51 8.03 -8.69 15.10
C PRO A 51 7.13 -7.77 14.27
N ALA A 52 7.21 -7.86 12.94
CA ALA A 52 6.39 -7.08 12.01
C ALA A 52 4.90 -7.50 11.95
N CYS A 53 4.45 -8.44 12.79
CA CYS A 53 3.09 -8.98 12.81
C CYS A 53 2.40 -8.83 14.17
N ASN A 54 2.63 -7.71 14.85
CA ASN A 54 1.95 -7.36 16.09
C ASN A 54 0.77 -6.39 15.86
N MET A 55 -0.01 -6.10 16.90
CA MET A 55 -1.22 -5.27 16.84
C MET A 55 -0.98 -3.76 16.97
N ILE A 56 0.26 -3.32 17.22
CA ILE A 56 0.63 -1.92 17.38
C ILE A 56 1.18 -1.39 16.04
N ASP A 57 2.45 -1.63 15.76
CA ASP A 57 3.16 -1.17 14.55
C ASP A 57 3.27 -2.25 13.45
N GLY A 58 2.60 -3.39 13.65
CA GLY A 58 2.67 -4.53 12.74
C GLY A 58 1.77 -4.43 11.52
N MET A 59 1.94 -5.40 10.63
CA MET A 59 1.27 -5.54 9.33
C MET A 59 0.03 -6.44 9.39
N VAL A 60 -0.47 -6.74 10.58
CA VAL A 60 -1.74 -7.46 10.78
C VAL A 60 -2.88 -6.52 10.44
N CYS A 61 -3.89 -7.00 9.73
CA CYS A 61 -5.08 -6.18 9.50
C CYS A 61 -5.78 -5.92 10.85
N ASP A 62 -6.16 -4.67 11.12
CA ASP A 62 -6.58 -4.13 12.42
C ASP A 62 -5.47 -3.80 13.44
N SER A 63 -4.18 -3.84 13.06
CA SER A 63 -3.15 -3.19 13.89
C SER A 63 -3.40 -1.67 13.95
N GLU A 64 -2.95 -1.02 15.03
CA GLU A 64 -3.03 0.44 15.16
C GLU A 64 -2.40 1.14 13.96
N TYR A 65 -1.29 0.59 13.45
CA TYR A 65 -0.61 1.06 12.26
C TYR A 65 -1.43 0.92 10.97
N MET A 66 -2.05 -0.25 10.72
CA MET A 66 -2.90 -0.43 9.54
C MET A 66 -4.15 0.46 9.63
N MET A 67 -4.71 0.66 10.82
CA MET A 67 -5.82 1.59 11.02
C MET A 67 -5.41 3.04 10.75
N ASP A 68 -4.25 3.47 11.27
CA ASP A 68 -3.73 4.83 11.12
C ASP A 68 -3.53 5.22 9.65
N ILE A 69 -2.87 4.37 8.85
CA ILE A 69 -2.65 4.65 7.43
C ILE A 69 -3.92 4.52 6.56
N ASN A 70 -4.99 3.92 7.07
CA ASN A 70 -6.25 3.74 6.33
C ASN A 70 -7.41 4.61 6.86
N GLN A 71 -7.18 5.44 7.88
CA GLN A 71 -8.21 6.31 8.45
C GLN A 71 -8.59 7.48 7.53
N ALA A 72 -7.68 7.90 6.64
CA ALA A 72 -7.90 9.04 5.75
C ALA A 72 -9.18 8.91 4.92
N MET A 73 -9.95 9.99 4.86
CA MET A 73 -11.22 10.07 4.11
C MET A 73 -11.02 10.41 2.63
N ALA A 74 -9.83 10.90 2.28
CA ALA A 74 -9.41 11.17 0.92
C ALA A 74 -8.05 10.51 0.66
N ARG A 75 -7.65 10.47 -0.61
CA ARG A 75 -6.29 10.09 -1.01
C ARG A 75 -5.27 11.03 -0.37
N TYR A 76 -4.16 10.49 0.10
CA TYR A 76 -3.08 11.29 0.67
C TYR A 76 -1.70 10.88 0.15
N GLU A 77 -1.59 9.80 -0.61
CA GLU A 77 -0.30 9.28 -1.07
C GLU A 77 0.39 10.19 -2.11
N GLY A 78 -0.36 11.12 -2.70
CA GLY A 78 0.12 12.12 -3.66
C GLY A 78 -1.03 12.75 -4.45
N GLU A 79 -0.71 13.63 -5.39
CA GLU A 79 -1.68 14.18 -6.36
C GLU A 79 -2.36 13.04 -7.13
N ASN A 80 -1.57 12.04 -7.55
CA ASN A 80 -2.02 10.80 -8.14
C ASN A 80 -1.59 9.61 -7.28
N SER A 81 -2.48 8.64 -7.05
CA SER A 81 -2.10 7.35 -6.47
C SER A 81 -2.75 6.17 -7.18
N PHE A 82 -1.95 5.12 -7.34
CA PHE A 82 -2.31 3.93 -8.09
C PHE A 82 -1.91 2.68 -7.32
N ALA A 83 -2.70 1.62 -7.45
CA ALA A 83 -2.39 0.31 -6.88
C ALA A 83 -2.41 -0.76 -7.97
N ILE A 84 -1.32 -1.50 -8.09
CA ILE A 84 -1.23 -2.72 -8.88
C ILE A 84 -1.06 -3.87 -7.91
N TYR A 85 -1.94 -4.86 -7.97
CA TYR A 85 -1.79 -6.08 -7.17
C TYR A 85 -2.21 -7.30 -7.97
N SER A 86 -1.83 -8.48 -7.48
CA SER A 86 -2.22 -9.73 -8.12
C SER A 86 -3.17 -10.53 -7.25
N ARG A 87 -4.14 -11.17 -7.92
CA ARG A 87 -5.04 -12.15 -7.31
C ARG A 87 -4.39 -13.50 -7.02
N ASP A 88 -3.13 -13.68 -7.44
CA ASP A 88 -2.33 -14.87 -7.22
C ASP A 88 -1.08 -14.57 -6.36
N ASP A 89 -1.10 -13.45 -5.61
CA ASP A 89 -0.08 -13.09 -4.63
C ASP A 89 -0.33 -13.81 -3.30
N TYR A 90 0.44 -14.87 -3.05
CA TYR A 90 0.40 -15.63 -1.80
C TYR A 90 1.35 -15.10 -0.72
N ILE A 91 2.18 -14.10 -1.04
CA ILE A 91 3.12 -13.51 -0.07
C ILE A 91 2.40 -12.49 0.79
N VAL A 92 1.74 -11.50 0.16
CA VAL A 92 0.92 -10.55 0.90
C VAL A 92 -0.45 -11.14 1.24
N GLY A 93 -0.97 -11.97 0.34
CA GLY A 93 -2.29 -12.55 0.44
C GLY A 93 -3.34 -11.76 -0.35
N GLN A 94 -4.57 -12.21 -0.23
CA GLN A 94 -5.69 -11.84 -1.08
C GLN A 94 -6.70 -10.97 -0.36
N VAL A 95 -7.13 -11.37 0.84
CA VAL A 95 -8.17 -10.67 1.59
C VAL A 95 -7.68 -10.33 3.00
N CYS A 96 -7.66 -9.04 3.33
CA CYS A 96 -7.27 -8.50 4.62
C CYS A 96 -8.42 -7.66 5.17
N CYS A 97 -9.08 -8.16 6.20
CA CYS A 97 -10.18 -7.47 6.89
C CYS A 97 -11.29 -6.98 5.94
N GLY A 98 -11.66 -7.82 4.97
CA GLY A 98 -12.73 -7.54 3.99
C GLY A 98 -12.29 -6.76 2.76
N HIS A 99 -11.02 -6.37 2.67
CA HIS A 99 -10.44 -5.65 1.53
C HIS A 99 -9.38 -6.48 0.81
N PRO A 100 -9.13 -6.26 -0.50
CA PRO A 100 -7.92 -6.73 -1.12
C PRO A 100 -6.68 -6.20 -0.38
N CYS A 101 -5.79 -7.10 0.07
CA CYS A 101 -4.69 -6.73 0.98
C CYS A 101 -3.77 -5.60 0.45
N SER A 102 -3.62 -5.52 -0.87
CA SER A 102 -2.75 -4.58 -1.57
C SER A 102 -3.48 -3.41 -2.24
N GLU A 103 -4.80 -3.28 -2.04
CA GLU A 103 -5.55 -2.12 -2.51
C GLU A 103 -5.22 -0.87 -1.68
N LEU A 104 -5.21 0.29 -2.34
CA LEU A 104 -5.12 1.59 -1.68
C LEU A 104 -6.51 2.21 -1.54
N LYS A 105 -6.86 2.62 -0.32
CA LYS A 105 -8.09 3.39 -0.08
C LYS A 105 -8.03 4.72 -0.84
N ASN A 106 -9.08 5.06 -1.59
CA ASN A 106 -9.22 6.32 -2.32
C ASN A 106 -8.25 6.54 -3.50
N ALA A 107 -7.54 5.51 -3.98
CA ALA A 107 -6.65 5.64 -5.14
C ALA A 107 -7.40 6.08 -6.42
N ASN A 108 -6.69 6.75 -7.33
CA ASN A 108 -7.22 7.14 -8.63
C ASN A 108 -7.62 5.91 -9.45
N LEU A 109 -6.79 4.88 -9.43
CA LEU A 109 -7.02 3.62 -10.12
C LEU A 109 -6.35 2.46 -9.39
N THR A 110 -7.08 1.35 -9.33
CA THR A 110 -6.62 0.08 -8.77
C THR A 110 -6.72 -1.00 -9.85
N ILE A 111 -5.61 -1.68 -10.12
CA ILE A 111 -5.46 -2.67 -11.19
C ILE A 111 -5.19 -4.04 -10.56
N ALA A 112 -6.15 -4.94 -10.69
CA ALA A 112 -6.06 -6.31 -10.18
C ALA A 112 -5.64 -7.27 -11.29
N MET A 113 -4.39 -7.73 -11.24
CA MET A 113 -3.79 -8.67 -12.18
C MET A 113 -4.17 -10.12 -11.83
N ARG A 114 -4.07 -11.00 -12.83
CA ARG A 114 -4.12 -12.47 -12.68
C ARG A 114 -2.91 -13.10 -13.35
N TYR A 115 -2.61 -14.34 -13.00
CA TYR A 115 -1.50 -15.14 -13.51
C TYR A 115 -0.12 -14.53 -13.23
N HIS A 116 -0.02 -13.79 -12.13
CA HIS A 116 1.21 -13.19 -11.64
C HIS A 116 1.36 -13.49 -10.15
N ASP A 117 2.45 -14.10 -9.71
CA ASP A 117 2.81 -14.16 -8.29
C ASP A 117 3.34 -12.79 -7.78
N HIS A 118 3.74 -12.74 -6.51
CA HIS A 118 4.28 -11.53 -5.87
C HIS A 118 5.47 -10.91 -6.61
N VAL A 119 6.36 -11.73 -7.18
CA VAL A 119 7.57 -11.25 -7.86
C VAL A 119 7.25 -10.82 -9.29
N THR A 120 6.39 -11.56 -9.97
CA THR A 120 6.02 -11.29 -11.36
C THR A 120 5.05 -10.14 -11.49
N VAL A 121 4.18 -9.87 -10.50
CA VAL A 121 3.35 -8.65 -10.53
C VAL A 121 4.22 -7.40 -10.49
N PHE A 122 5.35 -7.44 -9.77
CA PHE A 122 6.32 -6.36 -9.79
C PHE A 122 7.13 -6.32 -11.09
N THR A 123 7.77 -7.42 -11.48
CA THR A 123 8.71 -7.40 -12.60
C THR A 123 8.06 -7.30 -13.98
N ARG A 124 6.86 -7.87 -14.18
CA ARG A 124 6.17 -7.88 -15.48
C ARG A 124 5.29 -6.67 -15.73
N THR A 125 4.96 -5.90 -14.69
CA THR A 125 4.16 -4.66 -14.83
C THR A 125 5.02 -3.40 -14.87
N MET A 126 6.35 -3.52 -14.98
CA MET A 126 7.27 -2.38 -15.06
C MET A 126 6.87 -1.34 -16.13
N PRO A 127 6.44 -1.73 -17.36
CA PRO A 127 5.99 -0.74 -18.34
C PRO A 127 4.72 0.01 -17.90
N LEU A 128 3.79 -0.69 -17.24
CA LEU A 128 2.59 -0.09 -16.65
C LEU A 128 2.95 0.85 -15.49
N GLN A 129 3.83 0.43 -14.59
CA GLN A 129 4.34 1.29 -13.50
C GLN A 129 4.93 2.58 -14.05
N TYR A 130 5.75 2.48 -15.11
CA TYR A 130 6.33 3.64 -15.78
C TYR A 130 5.25 4.56 -16.37
N SER A 131 4.27 4.01 -17.10
CA SER A 131 3.18 4.82 -17.68
C SER A 131 2.34 5.53 -16.62
N LEU A 132 2.06 4.87 -15.49
CA LEU A 132 1.34 5.48 -14.38
C LEU A 132 2.11 6.66 -13.78
N VAL A 133 3.44 6.56 -13.69
CA VAL A 133 4.30 7.64 -13.18
C VAL A 133 4.40 8.80 -14.18
N THR A 134 4.58 8.53 -15.48
CA THR A 134 4.85 9.59 -16.46
C THR A 134 3.60 10.22 -17.07
N ASN A 135 2.53 9.43 -17.19
CA ASN A 135 1.32 9.81 -17.92
C ASN A 135 0.08 9.86 -17.01
N HIS A 136 0.20 9.45 -15.74
CA HIS A 136 -0.90 9.35 -14.77
C HIS A 136 -2.09 8.54 -15.30
N SER A 137 -1.85 7.58 -16.20
CA SER A 137 -2.89 6.82 -16.87
C SER A 137 -2.50 5.37 -17.06
N GLY A 138 -3.50 4.48 -16.94
CA GLY A 138 -3.38 3.04 -17.20
C GLY A 138 -3.86 2.64 -18.60
N ALA A 139 -3.99 3.59 -19.54
CA ALA A 139 -4.81 3.47 -20.76
C ALA A 139 -4.36 2.41 -21.79
N ASP A 140 -3.29 1.65 -21.53
CA ASP A 140 -2.71 0.68 -22.46
C ASP A 140 -2.60 -0.77 -21.89
N TYR A 141 -3.25 -1.07 -20.74
CA TYR A 141 -3.17 -2.39 -20.07
C TYR A 141 -4.51 -2.97 -19.62
#